data_AF-A0A924YV61-F1
#
_entry.id   AF-A0A924YV61-F1
#
_cell.length_a   1.000
_cell.length_b   1.000
_cell.length_c   1.000
_cell.angle_alpha   90.00
_cell.angle_beta   90.00
_cell.angle_gamma   90.00
#
_symmetry.space_group_name_H-M   'P 1'
#
loop_
_entity.id
_entity.type
_entity.pdbx_description
1 polymer ?
#
loop_
_entity_poly.entity_id
_entity_poly.type
_entity_poly.pdbx_seq_one_letter_code
_entity_poly.pdbx_strand_id
1 'polypeptide(L)'
;MRLLLGEYDTARGIRNVYLLVFLCMKTREMIVSSSTARPNSRWVVKQADAFIEQTADRTAKPSIAMHDRDTKFTKELVATVKQKGIKANALPVASPNLNGGVERFIHTIKYECLLKFILFGQRHLDHIVGPWGDYYNKTRSHMERGH
;
A
#
# COMPACT_ATOMS: atom_id res chain seq x y z
N MET A 1 -0.79 -0.76 -6.01
CA MET A 1 0.09 -1.12 -4.90
C MET A 1 1.42 -0.41 -5.04
N ARG A 2 1.97 0.08 -3.93
CA ARG A 2 3.27 0.77 -3.88
C ARG A 2 3.92 0.53 -2.52
N LEU A 3 5.26 0.44 -2.51
CA LEU A 3 6.01 0.39 -1.26
C LEU A 3 6.09 1.79 -0.66
N LEU A 4 5.71 1.89 0.61
CA LEU A 4 5.94 3.06 1.43
C LEU A 4 7.16 2.81 2.31
N LEU A 5 8.17 3.67 2.17
CA LEU A 5 9.31 3.73 3.08
C LEU A 5 8.95 4.58 4.31
N GLY A 6 9.14 4.00 5.48
CA GLY A 6 9.20 4.68 6.77
C GLY A 6 10.53 4.39 7.46
N GLU A 7 10.72 5.02 8.61
CA GLU A 7 11.95 4.94 9.40
C GLU A 7 11.59 4.80 10.89
N TYR A 8 12.34 4.02 11.65
CA TYR A 8 12.22 3.97 13.10
C TYR A 8 13.58 4.07 13.77
N ASP A 9 13.59 4.68 14.96
CA ASP A 9 14.79 4.90 15.76
C ASP A 9 15.14 3.62 16.54
N THR A 10 16.44 3.36 16.63
CA THR A 10 17.01 2.33 17.50
C THR A 10 18.24 2.91 18.18
N ALA A 11 18.65 2.34 19.31
CA ALA A 11 19.91 2.72 19.97
C ALA A 11 21.15 2.60 19.07
N ARG A 12 21.04 1.94 17.90
CA ARG A 12 22.11 1.77 16.90
C ARG A 12 21.90 2.63 15.64
N GLY A 13 20.98 3.60 15.69
CA GLY A 13 20.63 4.50 14.59
C GLY A 13 19.31 4.15 13.89
N ILE A 14 18.98 4.98 12.89
CA ILE A 14 17.73 4.91 12.12
C ILE A 14 17.70 3.64 11.25
N ARG A 15 16.54 2.97 11.23
CA ARG A 15 16.31 1.77 10.41
C ARG A 15 15.13 1.98 9.47
N ASN A 16 15.35 1.59 8.21
CA ASN A 16 14.31 1.58 7.20
C ASN A 16 13.29 0.47 7.46
N VAL A 17 12.04 0.80 7.22
CA VAL A 17 10.90 -0.11 7.31
C VAL A 17 9.94 0.16 6.16
N TYR A 18 9.30 -0.89 5.68
CA TYR A 18 8.49 -0.85 4.48
C TYR A 18 7.09 -1.37 4.75
N LEU A 19 6.10 -0.68 4.19
CA LEU A 19 4.69 -1.07 4.15
C LEU A 19 4.29 -1.23 2.68
N LEU A 20 3.43 -2.20 2.38
CA LEU A 20 2.82 -2.32 1.06
C LEU A 20 1.43 -1.71 1.12
N VAL A 21 1.24 -0.63 0.37
CA VAL A 21 -0.02 0.10 0.31
C VAL A 21 -0.78 -0.30 -0.94
N PHE A 22 -2.06 -0.65 -0.77
CA PHE A 22 -3.05 -0.82 -1.82
C PHE A 22 -4.05 0.32 -1.73
N LEU A 23 -4.21 1.07 -2.82
CA LEU A 23 -5.17 2.17 -2.91
C LEU A 23 -6.17 1.86 -4.02
N CYS A 24 -7.46 1.86 -3.68
CA CYS A 24 -8.51 1.78 -4.68
C CYS A 24 -8.64 3.13 -5.39
N MET A 25 -8.46 3.17 -6.72
CA MET A 25 -8.48 4.44 -7.46
C MET A 25 -9.87 5.10 -7.51
N LYS A 26 -10.93 4.29 -7.46
CA LYS A 26 -12.33 4.76 -7.49
C LYS A 26 -12.75 5.30 -6.12
N THR A 27 -12.70 4.45 -5.11
CA THR A 27 -13.20 4.78 -3.76
C THR A 27 -12.19 5.51 -2.89
N ARG A 28 -10.91 5.53 -3.29
CA ARG A 28 -9.77 6.04 -2.50
C ARG A 28 -9.55 5.34 -1.17
N GLU A 29 -10.27 4.25 -0.92
CA GLU A 29 -10.02 3.35 0.18
C GLU A 29 -8.61 2.78 0.11
N MET A 30 -7.95 2.75 1.26
CA MET A 30 -6.63 2.16 1.42
C MET A 30 -6.69 0.83 2.18
N ILE A 31 -5.79 -0.08 1.81
CA ILE A 31 -5.44 -1.27 2.58
C ILE A 31 -3.91 -1.28 2.69
N VAL A 32 -3.38 -1.65 3.85
CA VAL A 32 -1.94 -1.66 4.11
C VAL A 32 -1.52 -2.96 4.76
N SER A 33 -0.36 -3.49 4.36
CA SER A 33 0.24 -4.65 4.99
C SER A 33 0.78 -4.34 6.38
N SER A 34 1.06 -5.37 7.17
CA SER A 34 2.04 -5.25 8.26
C SER A 34 3.41 -4.81 7.71
N SER A 35 4.22 -4.16 8.52
CA SER A 35 5.52 -3.65 8.11
C SER A 35 6.60 -4.73 8.01
N THR A 36 7.68 -4.42 7.27
CA THR A 36 8.86 -5.27 7.17
C THR A 36 10.14 -4.45 7.06
N ALA A 37 11.22 -4.89 7.68
CA ALA A 37 12.57 -4.37 7.39
C ALA A 37 13.20 -4.99 6.13
N ARG A 38 12.56 -6.01 5.53
CA ARG A 38 13.10 -6.77 4.38
C ARG A 38 12.01 -6.96 3.31
N PRO A 39 11.77 -5.95 2.46
CA PRO A 39 10.74 -6.01 1.42
C PRO A 39 11.24 -6.83 0.22
N ASN A 40 11.38 -8.15 0.38
CA ASN A 40 11.75 -9.03 -0.73
C ASN A 40 10.51 -9.44 -1.54
N SER A 41 10.75 -10.03 -2.73
CA SER A 41 9.68 -10.49 -3.61
C SER A 41 8.70 -11.44 -2.92
N ARG A 42 9.20 -12.41 -2.14
CA ARG A 42 8.37 -13.36 -1.39
C ARG A 42 7.41 -12.66 -0.43
N TRP A 43 7.89 -11.62 0.26
CA TRP A 43 7.04 -10.83 1.14
C TRP A 43 5.98 -10.07 0.33
N VAL A 44 6.34 -9.44 -0.79
CA VAL A 44 5.37 -8.74 -1.67
C VAL A 44 4.28 -9.70 -2.18
N VAL A 45 4.65 -10.91 -2.61
CA VAL A 45 3.70 -11.95 -3.05
C VAL A 45 2.72 -12.31 -1.93
N LYS A 46 3.23 -12.55 -0.71
CA LYS A 46 2.38 -12.84 0.46
C LYS A 46 1.40 -11.71 0.77
N GLN A 47 1.86 -10.45 0.73
CA GLN A 47 0.98 -9.32 1.01
C GLN A 47 -0.05 -9.11 -0.09
N ALA A 48 0.29 -9.40 -1.35
CA ALA A 48 -0.67 -9.36 -2.44
C ALA A 48 -1.74 -10.46 -2.31
N ASP A 49 -1.36 -11.68 -1.94
CA ASP A 49 -2.32 -12.76 -1.69
C ASP A 49 -3.26 -12.41 -0.52
N ALA A 50 -2.72 -11.92 0.59
CA ALA A 50 -3.53 -11.46 1.73
C ALA A 50 -4.50 -10.32 1.35
N PHE A 51 -4.08 -9.37 0.52
CA PHE A 51 -4.95 -8.31 0.00
C PHE A 51 -6.09 -8.89 -0.86
N ILE A 52 -5.80 -9.88 -1.70
CA ILE A 52 -6.81 -10.52 -2.55
C ILE A 52 -7.84 -11.25 -1.68
N GLU A 53 -7.37 -11.98 -0.67
CA GLU A 53 -8.25 -12.66 0.29
C GLU A 53 -9.12 -11.66 1.06
N GLN A 54 -8.55 -10.56 1.56
CA GLN A 54 -9.28 -9.51 2.27
C GLN A 54 -10.34 -8.81 1.39
N THR A 55 -10.19 -8.87 0.06
CA THR A 55 -11.12 -8.26 -0.90
C THR A 55 -12.01 -9.28 -1.61
N ALA A 56 -11.91 -10.57 -1.27
CA ALA A 56 -12.57 -11.66 -1.97
C ALA A 56 -14.10 -11.58 -1.89
N ASP A 57 -14.65 -11.11 -0.78
CA ASP A 57 -16.10 -11.04 -0.54
C ASP A 57 -16.74 -9.70 -0.95
N ARG A 58 -15.96 -8.79 -1.54
CA ARG A 58 -16.48 -7.49 -1.96
C ARG A 58 -17.36 -7.62 -3.20
N THR A 59 -18.45 -6.86 -3.23
CA THR A 59 -19.33 -6.75 -4.41
C THR A 59 -18.56 -6.23 -5.62
N ALA A 60 -17.65 -5.27 -5.42
CA ALA A 60 -16.75 -4.75 -6.45
C ALA A 60 -15.31 -5.23 -6.17
N LYS A 61 -14.96 -6.39 -6.74
CA LYS A 61 -13.61 -6.97 -6.60
C LYS A 61 -12.59 -6.22 -7.46
N PRO A 62 -11.34 -6.07 -7.01
CA PRO A 62 -10.28 -5.49 -7.83
C PRO A 62 -9.99 -6.40 -9.03
N SER A 63 -10.18 -5.89 -10.25
CA SER A 63 -9.86 -6.63 -11.50
C SER A 63 -8.46 -6.31 -12.05
N ILE A 64 -7.86 -5.20 -11.61
CA ILE A 64 -6.54 -4.74 -12.02
C ILE A 64 -5.74 -4.31 -10.79
N ALA A 65 -4.56 -4.88 -10.60
CA ALA A 65 -3.56 -4.45 -9.64
C ALA A 65 -2.45 -3.69 -10.36
N MET A 66 -2.43 -2.36 -10.22
CA MET A 66 -1.35 -1.53 -10.74
C MET A 66 -0.18 -1.51 -9.76
N HIS A 67 1.06 -1.61 -10.23
CA HIS A 67 2.25 -1.48 -9.40
C HIS A 67 3.35 -0.64 -10.07
N ASP A 68 4.24 -0.05 -9.29
CA ASP A 68 5.43 0.61 -9.85
C ASP A 68 6.41 -0.43 -10.42
N ARG A 69 7.46 0.05 -11.11
CA ARG A 69 8.45 -0.83 -11.76
C ARG A 69 9.58 -1.28 -10.85
N ASP A 70 9.40 -1.26 -9.52
CA ASP A 70 10.41 -1.77 -8.60
C ASP A 70 10.68 -3.26 -8.91
N THR A 71 11.95 -3.61 -8.95
CA THR A 71 12.48 -4.98 -9.14
C THR A 71 11.86 -6.04 -8.22
N LYS A 72 11.29 -5.63 -7.08
CA LYS A 72 10.59 -6.50 -6.13
C LYS A 72 9.25 -7.02 -6.67
N PHE A 73 8.67 -6.35 -7.66
CA PHE A 73 7.46 -6.79 -8.36
C PHE A 73 7.84 -7.81 -9.45
N THR A 74 7.97 -9.07 -9.04
CA THR A 74 8.50 -10.16 -9.88
C THR A 74 7.44 -10.82 -10.77
N LYS A 75 7.89 -11.66 -11.72
CA LYS A 75 7.01 -12.54 -12.50
C LYS A 75 6.15 -13.46 -11.61
N GLU A 76 6.68 -13.87 -10.46
CA GLU A 76 5.97 -14.68 -9.47
C GLU A 76 4.72 -13.95 -8.95
N LEU A 77 4.87 -12.68 -8.59
CA LEU A 77 3.73 -11.85 -8.19
C LEU A 77 2.67 -11.74 -9.30
N VAL A 78 3.11 -11.48 -10.53
CA VAL A 78 2.20 -11.42 -11.69
C VAL A 78 1.44 -12.74 -11.84
N ALA A 79 2.12 -13.88 -11.66
CA ALA A 79 1.50 -15.20 -11.73
C ALA A 79 0.49 -15.43 -10.60
N THR A 80 0.82 -15.11 -9.34
CA THR A 80 -0.08 -15.24 -8.18
C THR A 80 -1.35 -14.40 -8.36
N VAL A 81 -1.20 -13.13 -8.76
CA VAL A 81 -2.32 -12.21 -8.96
C VAL A 81 -3.20 -12.70 -10.13
N LYS A 82 -2.58 -13.20 -11.22
CA LYS A 82 -3.29 -13.76 -12.39
C LYS A 82 -4.04 -15.04 -12.06
N GLN A 83 -3.49 -15.93 -11.23
CA GLN A 83 -4.18 -17.15 -10.77
C GLN A 83 -5.47 -16.84 -10.02
N LYS A 84 -5.52 -15.69 -9.34
CA LYS A 84 -6.72 -15.22 -8.62
C LYS A 84 -7.65 -14.37 -9.50
N GLY A 85 -7.44 -14.35 -10.82
CA GLY A 85 -8.29 -13.65 -11.78
C GLY A 85 -8.05 -12.14 -11.92
N ILE A 86 -6.97 -11.62 -11.35
CA ILE A 86 -6.64 -10.19 -11.35
C ILE A 86 -5.53 -9.93 -12.38
N LYS A 87 -5.64 -8.84 -13.15
CA LYS A 87 -4.58 -8.42 -14.07
C LYS A 87 -3.54 -7.59 -13.31
N ALA A 88 -2.29 -8.04 -13.29
CA ALA A 88 -1.17 -7.24 -12.77
C ALA A 88 -0.60 -6.36 -13.88
N ASN A 89 -0.69 -5.04 -13.71
CA ASN A 89 -0.18 -4.07 -14.67
C ASN A 89 0.93 -3.23 -14.02
N ALA A 90 2.13 -3.24 -14.61
CA ALA A 90 3.12 -2.22 -14.29
C ALA A 90 2.59 -0.85 -14.74
N LEU A 91 2.73 0.17 -13.88
CA LEU A 91 2.41 1.54 -14.25
C LEU A 91 3.21 1.91 -15.51
N PRO A 92 2.56 2.49 -16.53
CA PRO A 92 3.26 3.00 -17.70
C PRO A 92 4.28 4.06 -17.26
N VAL A 93 5.43 4.12 -17.92
CA VAL A 93 6.34 5.28 -17.75
C VAL A 93 5.53 6.50 -18.14
N ALA A 94 5.50 7.52 -17.29
CA ALA A 94 4.75 8.75 -17.52
C ALA A 94 3.22 8.55 -17.64
N SER A 95 2.58 7.94 -16.64
CA SER A 95 1.13 8.08 -16.38
C SER A 95 0.87 8.96 -15.16
N PRO A 96 0.95 10.30 -15.27
CA PRO A 96 0.85 11.23 -14.14
C PRO A 96 -0.48 11.11 -13.39
N ASN A 97 -1.58 10.85 -14.11
CA ASN A 97 -2.91 10.78 -13.49
C ASN A 97 -3.09 9.52 -12.62
N LEU A 98 -2.57 8.38 -13.06
CA LEU A 98 -2.63 7.11 -12.31
C LEU A 98 -1.64 7.11 -11.15
N ASN A 99 -0.42 7.60 -11.37
CA ASN A 99 0.60 7.69 -10.34
C ASN A 99 0.27 8.77 -9.30
N GLY A 100 -0.26 9.92 -9.73
CA GLY A 100 -0.56 11.07 -8.89
C GLY A 100 -1.58 10.78 -7.79
N GLY A 101 -2.53 9.86 -8.04
CA GLY A 101 -3.47 9.41 -7.01
C GLY A 101 -2.79 8.67 -5.86
N VAL A 102 -1.89 7.74 -6.19
CA VAL A 102 -1.10 6.98 -5.21
C VAL A 102 -0.07 7.88 -4.54
N GLU A 103 0.62 8.73 -5.28
CA GLU A 103 1.61 9.67 -4.74
C GLU A 103 1.01 10.64 -3.75
N ARG A 104 -0.17 11.20 -4.06
CA ARG A 104 -0.90 12.06 -3.14
C ARG A 104 -1.23 11.32 -1.85
N PHE A 105 -1.69 10.08 -1.95
CA PHE A 105 -1.97 9.26 -0.77
C PHE A 105 -0.69 9.00 0.05
N ILE A 106 0.42 8.65 -0.60
CA ILE A 106 1.71 8.43 0.07
C ILE A 106 2.16 9.69 0.82
N HIS A 107 1.97 10.87 0.24
CA HIS A 107 2.21 12.13 0.96
C HIS A 107 1.26 12.28 2.14
N THR A 108 -0.04 12.01 1.96
CA THR A 108 -1.03 12.09 3.04
C THR A 108 -0.65 11.24 4.25
N ILE A 109 -0.38 9.93 4.09
CA ILE A 109 0.03 9.08 5.22
C ILE A 109 1.35 9.54 5.85
N LYS A 110 2.31 10.04 5.06
CA LYS A 110 3.56 10.57 5.61
C LYS A 110 3.33 11.80 6.48
N TYR A 111 2.57 12.79 6.00
CA TYR A 111 2.40 14.07 6.68
C TYR A 111 1.34 14.06 7.79
N GLU A 112 0.27 13.30 7.60
CA GLU A 112 -0.85 13.23 8.56
C GLU A 112 -0.63 12.15 9.64
N CYS A 113 0.17 11.11 9.35
CA CYS A 113 0.43 10.01 10.29
C CYS A 113 1.90 9.94 10.69
N LEU A 114 2.79 9.53 9.78
CA LEU A 114 4.12 9.07 10.17
C LEU A 114 5.02 10.18 10.74
N LEU A 115 4.94 11.41 10.20
CA LEU A 115 5.71 12.56 10.70
C LEU A 115 5.22 13.10 12.05
N LYS A 116 4.10 12.59 12.59
CA LYS A 116 3.58 12.98 13.90
C LYS A 116 4.17 12.16 15.05
N PHE A 117 4.92 11.10 14.74
CA PHE A 117 5.42 10.16 15.74
C PHE A 117 6.90 9.86 15.54
N ILE A 118 7.60 9.69 16.66
CA ILE A 118 8.90 9.02 16.66
C ILE A 118 8.63 7.52 16.76
N LEU A 119 8.98 6.78 15.71
CA LEU A 119 8.74 5.35 15.63
C LEU A 119 9.88 4.59 16.32
N PHE A 120 9.54 3.57 17.11
CA PHE A 120 10.52 2.79 17.91
C PHE A 120 10.63 1.32 17.46
N GLY A 121 9.99 0.97 16.35
CA GLY A 121 10.02 -0.37 15.79
C GLY A 121 8.85 -0.67 14.86
N GLN A 122 8.94 -1.81 14.18
CA GLN A 122 7.90 -2.32 13.27
C GLN A 122 6.53 -2.44 13.97
N ARG A 123 6.47 -3.01 15.18
CA ARG A 123 5.22 -3.13 15.94
C ARG A 123 4.59 -1.77 16.27
N HIS A 124 5.42 -0.77 16.58
CA HIS A 124 4.93 0.58 16.87
C HIS A 124 4.35 1.23 15.60
N LEU A 125 5.05 1.09 14.46
CA LEU A 125 4.55 1.54 13.17
C LEU A 125 3.20 0.88 12.82
N ASP A 126 3.11 -0.45 12.92
CA ASP A 126 1.88 -1.18 12.61
C ASP A 126 0.73 -0.76 13.52
N HIS A 127 1.03 -0.53 14.81
CA HIS A 127 0.05 -0.06 15.80
C HIS A 127 -0.47 1.36 15.51
N ILE A 128 0.35 2.24 14.95
CA ILE A 128 -0.07 3.60 14.56
C ILE A 128 -0.86 3.57 13.25
N VAL A 129 -0.35 2.83 12.25
CA VAL A 129 -0.90 2.83 10.89
C VAL A 129 -2.28 2.17 10.84
N GLY A 130 -2.55 1.14 11.65
CA GLY A 130 -3.85 0.48 11.69
C GLY A 130 -5.02 1.44 12.01
N PRO A 131 -5.05 2.03 13.21
CA PRO A 131 -6.09 3.00 13.61
C PRO A 131 -6.15 4.23 12.69
N TRP A 132 -5.00 4.72 12.21
CA TRP A 132 -4.97 5.83 11.26
C TRP A 132 -5.61 5.44 9.91
N GLY A 133 -5.37 4.24 9.41
CA GLY A 133 -5.99 3.74 8.19
C GLY A 133 -7.49 3.60 8.31
N ASP A 134 -7.98 3.12 9.46
CA ASP A 134 -9.41 3.08 9.76
C ASP A 134 -10.04 4.47 9.79
N TYR A 135 -9.36 5.43 10.42
CA TYR A 135 -9.76 6.83 10.41
C TYR A 135 -9.79 7.40 8.99
N TYR A 136 -8.72 7.20 8.22
CA TYR A 136 -8.62 7.69 6.84
C TYR A 136 -9.78 7.15 5.98
N ASN A 137 -10.07 5.85 6.06
CA ASN A 137 -11.13 5.20 5.28
C ASN A 137 -12.54 5.62 5.71
N LYS A 138 -12.76 5.95 6.99
CA LYS A 138 -14.09 6.31 7.53
C LYS A 138 -14.39 7.81 7.43
N THR A 139 -13.39 8.65 7.67
CA THR A 139 -13.61 10.09 7.94
C THR A 139 -13.36 10.96 6.72
N ARG A 140 -12.55 10.53 5.74
CA ARG A 140 -12.52 11.24 4.46
C ARG A 140 -13.73 10.82 3.63
N SER A 141 -14.72 11.72 3.55
CA SER A 141 -15.60 11.78 2.39
C SER A 141 -14.73 12.02 1.15
N HIS A 142 -14.34 10.92 0.50
CA HIS A 142 -13.75 10.96 -0.83
C HIS A 142 -14.88 11.34 -1.77
N MET A 143 -15.17 12.64 -1.85
CA MET A 143 -16.17 13.20 -2.78
C MET A 143 -15.82 12.72 -4.18
N GLU A 144 -16.50 11.68 -4.64
CA GLU A 144 -16.79 11.52 -6.06
C GLU A 144 -17.49 12.81 -6.46
N ARG A 145 -16.81 13.65 -7.24
CA ARG A 145 -17.53 14.60 -8.07
C ARG A 145 -18.22 13.75 -9.12
N GLY A 146 -19.51 13.48 -8.90
CA GLY A 146 -20.39 12.98 -9.94
C GLY A 146 -20.32 13.94 -11.12
N HIS A 147 -19.85 13.43 -12.25
CA HIS A 147 -19.95 14.03 -13.56
C HIS A 147 -20.43 12.95 -14.52
#